data_AF-A0A8T7HV68-F1
#
_entry.id   AF-A0A8T7HV68-F1
#
_cell.length_a   1.000
_cell.length_b   1.000
_cell.length_c   1.000
_cell.angle_alpha   90.00
_cell.angle_beta   90.00
_cell.angle_gamma   90.00
#
_symmetry.space_group_name_H-M   'P 1'
#
loop_
_entity.id
_entity.type
_entity.pdbx_description
1 polymer ?
#
loop_
_entity_poly.entity_id
_entity_poly.type
_entity_poly.pdbx_seq_one_letter_code
_entity_poly.pdbx_strand_id
1 'polypeptide(L)'
;MKNTIAYSILVMMLAVTSCVPEQRSGGGCTYNRIDGKAEIISISDAPPEDYNCPDSPKKVVFRFTPNNPDSTKNYKFPEWSDTNSFTLYAGENPSADWVARNNIAVGNTYGAIRSEETEGTCTPVVFSLDGLDAAPEEYCK
;
A
#
# COMPACT_ATOMS: atom_id res chain seq x y z
N MET A 1 6.35 65.89 52.26
CA MET A 1 6.84 64.79 53.11
C MET A 1 6.39 63.48 52.47
N LYS A 2 7.36 62.59 52.17
CA LYS A 2 7.28 61.10 52.17
C LYS A 2 6.18 60.44 51.32
N ASN A 3 6.33 59.36 50.56
CA ASN A 3 7.37 58.39 50.20
C ASN A 3 6.71 57.60 49.03
N THR A 4 7.40 57.35 47.92
CA THR A 4 7.97 56.04 47.55
C THR A 4 6.97 54.88 47.54
N ILE A 5 6.77 54.23 46.38
CA ILE A 5 7.03 52.79 46.15
C ILE A 5 6.79 52.47 44.67
N ALA A 6 7.83 51.87 44.09
CA ALA A 6 7.94 51.36 42.73
C ALA A 6 7.29 49.99 42.60
N TYR A 7 6.77 49.67 41.41
CA TYR A 7 6.73 48.29 40.91
C TYR A 7 6.96 48.29 39.39
N SER A 8 8.20 47.99 39.03
CA SER A 8 8.61 47.62 37.68
C SER A 8 8.09 46.22 37.38
N ILE A 9 7.16 46.10 36.44
CA ILE A 9 6.74 44.80 35.89
C ILE A 9 7.53 44.58 34.61
N LEU A 10 8.56 43.76 34.73
CA LEU A 10 9.37 43.21 33.65
C LEU A 10 8.52 42.19 32.88
N VAL A 11 8.03 42.57 31.70
CA VAL A 11 7.32 41.64 30.81
C VAL A 11 8.37 40.80 30.08
N MET A 12 8.47 39.53 30.49
CA MET A 12 9.33 38.51 29.91
C MET A 12 8.78 38.14 28.52
N MET A 13 9.43 38.63 27.46
CA MET A 13 9.18 38.20 26.08
C MET A 13 9.63 36.75 25.92
N LEU A 14 8.67 35.83 25.92
CA LEU A 14 8.89 34.44 25.52
C LEU A 14 9.08 34.36 24.01
N ALA A 15 10.28 33.96 23.61
CA ALA A 15 10.65 33.65 22.24
C ALA A 15 9.86 32.45 21.73
N VAL A 16 9.03 32.66 20.71
CA VAL A 16 8.50 31.59 19.85
C VAL A 16 9.48 31.41 18.69
N THR A 17 10.49 30.57 18.91
CA THR A 17 11.29 29.99 17.83
C THR A 17 10.41 28.97 17.10
N SER A 18 9.76 29.40 16.03
CA SER A 18 9.08 28.51 15.10
C SER A 18 10.13 27.63 14.43
N CYS A 19 10.25 26.38 14.89
CA CYS A 19 10.98 25.35 14.18
C CYS A 19 10.20 25.08 12.89
N VAL A 20 10.66 25.60 11.75
CA VAL A 20 10.13 25.25 10.44
C VAL A 20 10.71 23.88 10.12
N PRO A 21 9.92 22.79 10.09
CA PRO A 21 10.43 21.51 9.67
C PRO A 21 10.83 21.61 8.20
N GLU A 22 12.09 21.26 7.95
CA GLU A 22 12.69 21.16 6.62
C GLU A 22 11.84 20.23 5.76
N GLN A 23 11.10 20.82 4.81
CA GLN A 23 10.23 20.11 3.89
C GLN A 23 11.12 19.28 2.95
N ARG A 24 11.28 18.00 3.26
CA ARG A 24 11.94 17.04 2.38
C ARG A 24 11.23 17.08 1.02
N SER A 25 11.93 17.58 0.01
CA SER A 25 11.39 17.75 -1.34
C SER A 25 11.36 16.39 -2.03
N GLY A 26 10.16 15.81 -2.04
CA GLY A 26 9.77 14.56 -2.68
C GLY A 26 8.34 14.26 -2.26
N GLY A 27 7.35 14.75 -3.01
CA GLY A 27 5.94 14.53 -2.69
C GLY A 27 5.61 13.03 -2.63
N GLY A 28 4.72 12.63 -1.73
CA GLY A 28 4.16 11.28 -1.72
C GLY A 28 3.30 11.03 -2.96
N CYS A 29 3.10 9.75 -3.30
CA CYS A 29 2.23 9.38 -4.41
C CYS A 29 0.76 9.39 -3.99
N THR A 30 -0.11 9.89 -4.87
CA THR A 30 -1.56 9.92 -4.68
C THR A 30 -2.20 8.90 -5.60
N TYR A 31 -3.27 8.24 -5.15
CA TYR A 31 -3.96 7.21 -5.92
C TYR A 31 -5.48 7.43 -5.93
N ASN A 32 -6.10 7.16 -7.07
CA ASN A 32 -7.53 6.90 -7.18
C ASN A 32 -7.81 5.45 -6.76
N ARG A 33 -8.89 5.22 -6.02
CA ARG A 33 -9.22 3.90 -5.46
C ARG A 33 -10.51 3.38 -6.07
N ILE A 34 -10.48 2.13 -6.52
CA ILE A 34 -11.62 1.43 -7.10
C ILE A 34 -11.85 0.17 -6.28
N ASP A 35 -12.96 0.14 -5.54
CA ASP A 35 -13.33 -1.01 -4.73
C ASP A 35 -13.89 -2.13 -5.59
N GLY A 36 -13.56 -3.37 -5.22
CA GLY A 36 -13.97 -4.56 -5.93
C GLY A 36 -13.73 -5.82 -5.12
N LYS A 37 -13.60 -6.92 -5.85
CA LYS A 37 -13.27 -8.24 -5.32
C LYS A 37 -12.14 -8.86 -6.13
N ALA A 38 -11.33 -9.69 -5.49
CA ALA A 38 -10.32 -10.48 -6.15
C ALA A 38 -10.60 -11.96 -5.93
N GLU A 39 -10.79 -12.72 -7.00
CA GLU A 39 -10.90 -14.19 -6.98
C GLU A 39 -9.54 -14.80 -7.31
N ILE A 40 -9.05 -15.73 -6.49
CA ILE A 40 -7.85 -16.52 -6.81
C ILE A 40 -8.22 -17.53 -7.89
N ILE A 41 -7.65 -17.38 -9.09
CA ILE A 41 -8.00 -18.23 -10.24
C ILE A 41 -6.97 -19.33 -10.51
N SER A 42 -5.73 -19.19 -10.01
CA SER A 42 -4.74 -20.26 -10.07
C SER A 42 -3.67 -20.11 -9.00
N ILE A 43 -3.15 -21.26 -8.54
CA ILE A 43 -1.94 -21.35 -7.74
C ILE A 43 -1.08 -22.44 -8.38
N SER A 44 0.14 -22.08 -8.77
CA SER A 44 1.12 -23.01 -9.35
C SER A 44 2.48 -22.82 -8.73
N ASP A 45 3.44 -23.69 -9.03
CA ASP A 45 4.84 -23.40 -8.74
C ASP A 45 5.28 -22.17 -9.53
N ALA A 46 6.03 -21.28 -8.88
CA ALA A 46 6.64 -20.14 -9.56
C ALA A 46 7.86 -20.61 -10.36
N PRO A 47 8.07 -20.10 -11.60
CA PRO A 47 9.28 -20.36 -12.36
C PRO A 47 10.53 -19.97 -11.57
N PRO A 48 11.62 -20.76 -11.60
CA PRO A 48 12.82 -20.49 -10.81
C PRO A 48 13.52 -19.17 -11.17
N GLU A 49 13.29 -18.64 -12.36
CA GLU A 49 13.80 -17.35 -12.85
C GLU A 49 12.98 -16.13 -12.39
N ASP A 50 11.76 -16.34 -11.87
CA ASP A 50 10.96 -15.25 -11.30
C ASP A 50 11.59 -14.75 -9.99
N TYR A 51 11.19 -13.56 -9.56
CA TYR A 51 11.56 -13.06 -8.25
C TYR A 51 10.72 -13.78 -7.18
N ASN A 52 11.36 -14.58 -6.34
CA ASN A 52 10.72 -15.60 -5.54
C ASN A 52 11.20 -15.58 -4.08
N CYS A 53 10.28 -15.79 -3.15
CA CYS A 53 10.67 -16.26 -1.82
C CYS A 53 11.40 -17.62 -1.92
N PRO A 54 12.31 -17.93 -0.99
CA PRO A 54 12.87 -19.27 -0.86
C PRO A 54 11.78 -20.33 -0.59
N ASP A 55 12.16 -21.59 -0.80
CA ASP A 55 11.40 -22.78 -0.40
C ASP A 55 10.02 -22.92 -1.07
N SER A 56 10.03 -23.53 -2.27
CA SER A 56 8.83 -23.88 -3.04
C SER A 56 7.90 -22.69 -3.34
N PRO A 57 8.40 -21.64 -4.01
CA PRO A 57 7.61 -20.44 -4.29
C PRO A 57 6.38 -20.75 -5.15
N LYS A 58 5.29 -20.02 -4.88
CA LYS A 58 4.00 -20.18 -5.56
C LYS A 58 3.62 -18.93 -6.32
N LYS A 59 3.23 -19.12 -7.57
CA LYS A 59 2.60 -18.08 -8.38
C LYS A 59 1.11 -18.09 -8.10
N VAL A 60 0.64 -17.09 -7.35
CA VAL A 60 -0.77 -16.93 -7.00
C VAL A 60 -1.37 -15.91 -7.94
N VAL A 61 -2.28 -16.33 -8.82
CA VAL A 61 -2.93 -15.45 -9.80
C VAL A 61 -4.36 -15.17 -9.34
N PHE A 62 -4.74 -13.90 -9.36
CA PHE A 62 -6.09 -13.45 -9.06
C PHE A 62 -6.68 -12.65 -10.20
N ARG A 63 -8.02 -12.59 -10.23
CA ARG A 63 -8.79 -11.71 -11.10
C ARG A 63 -9.55 -10.69 -10.25
N PHE A 64 -9.29 -9.42 -10.47
CA PHE A 64 -10.04 -8.31 -9.91
C PHE A 64 -11.36 -8.12 -10.69
N THR A 65 -12.41 -7.74 -9.98
CA THR A 65 -13.68 -7.30 -10.55
C THR A 65 -14.19 -6.12 -9.73
N PRO A 66 -14.37 -4.92 -10.33
CA PRO A 66 -14.85 -3.76 -9.59
C PRO A 66 -16.29 -3.97 -9.13
N ASN A 67 -16.63 -3.43 -7.96
CA ASN A 67 -17.99 -3.50 -7.41
C ASN A 67 -18.98 -2.72 -8.29
N ASN A 68 -18.52 -1.61 -8.89
CA ASN A 68 -19.26 -0.88 -9.91
C ASN A 68 -18.64 -1.17 -11.30
N PRO A 69 -19.31 -1.93 -12.19
CA PRO A 69 -18.75 -2.26 -13.50
C PRO A 69 -18.47 -1.03 -14.37
N ASP A 70 -19.20 0.08 -14.17
CA ASP A 70 -18.97 1.32 -14.91
C ASP A 70 -17.65 2.02 -14.56
N SER A 71 -16.98 1.65 -13.45
CA SER A 71 -15.67 2.23 -13.11
C SER A 71 -14.60 1.91 -14.14
N THR A 72 -14.73 0.77 -14.84
CA THR A 72 -13.81 0.33 -15.90
C THR A 72 -13.68 1.33 -17.04
N LYS A 73 -14.76 2.06 -17.36
CA LYS A 73 -14.78 3.10 -18.40
C LYS A 73 -13.89 4.30 -18.06
N ASN A 74 -13.57 4.46 -16.78
CA ASN A 74 -12.82 5.60 -16.24
C ASN A 74 -11.46 5.18 -15.65
N TYR A 75 -10.99 3.96 -15.93
CA TYR A 75 -9.63 3.57 -15.56
C TYR A 75 -8.64 4.55 -16.20
N LYS A 76 -7.72 5.08 -15.40
CA LYS A 76 -6.59 5.88 -15.90
C LYS A 76 -5.63 5.00 -16.70
N PHE A 77 -5.53 3.71 -16.34
CA PHE A 77 -4.67 2.72 -16.98
C PHE A 77 -5.51 1.56 -17.56
N PRO A 78 -6.25 1.78 -18.66
CA PRO A 78 -7.19 0.78 -19.21
C PRO A 78 -6.50 -0.47 -19.75
N GLU A 79 -5.25 -0.35 -20.21
CA GLU A 79 -4.44 -1.49 -20.68
C GLU A 79 -3.85 -2.33 -19.54
N TRP A 80 -3.96 -1.85 -18.29
CA TRP A 80 -3.49 -2.61 -17.13
C TRP A 80 -4.48 -3.71 -16.80
N SER A 81 -4.05 -4.96 -16.97
CA SER A 81 -4.85 -6.17 -16.74
C SER A 81 -5.50 -6.18 -15.36
N ASP A 82 -6.74 -6.64 -15.28
CA ASP A 82 -7.40 -6.99 -14.00
C ASP A 82 -7.06 -8.41 -13.54
N THR A 83 -6.33 -9.20 -14.34
CA THR A 83 -5.76 -10.48 -13.92
C THR A 83 -4.27 -10.31 -13.64
N ASN A 84 -3.84 -10.48 -12.39
CA ASN A 84 -2.48 -10.23 -11.93
C ASN A 84 -1.98 -11.34 -10.99
N SER A 85 -0.67 -11.41 -10.80
CA SER A 85 -0.08 -12.24 -9.76
C SER A 85 -0.02 -11.46 -8.44
N PHE A 86 -0.39 -12.09 -7.33
CA PHE A 86 -0.18 -11.56 -5.99
C PHE A 86 1.30 -11.75 -5.63
N THR A 87 1.92 -10.70 -5.13
CA THR A 87 3.32 -10.69 -4.75
C THR A 87 3.51 -10.05 -3.37
N LEU A 88 4.59 -10.43 -2.71
CA LEU A 88 5.01 -9.92 -1.42
C LEU A 88 6.11 -8.87 -1.57
N TYR A 89 6.10 -7.91 -0.66
CA TYR A 89 7.08 -6.85 -0.50
C TYR A 89 7.46 -6.17 -1.83
N ALA A 90 8.69 -6.39 -2.30
CA ALA A 90 9.24 -5.79 -3.50
C ALA A 90 8.86 -6.53 -4.80
N GLY A 91 7.86 -7.41 -4.76
CA GLY A 91 7.36 -8.15 -5.92
C GLY A 91 7.70 -9.64 -5.95
N GLU A 92 7.99 -10.25 -4.81
CA GLU A 92 8.34 -11.67 -4.70
C GLU A 92 7.10 -12.57 -4.78
N ASN A 93 7.20 -13.70 -5.47
CA ASN A 93 6.19 -14.76 -5.34
C ASN A 93 6.26 -15.36 -3.92
N PRO A 94 5.12 -15.55 -3.24
CA PRO A 94 5.07 -16.08 -1.87
C PRO A 94 5.58 -17.53 -1.78
N SER A 95 6.12 -17.92 -0.62
CA SER A 95 6.44 -19.32 -0.33
C SER A 95 5.18 -20.18 -0.15
N ALA A 96 5.31 -21.50 -0.31
CA ALA A 96 4.20 -22.42 -0.08
C ALA A 96 3.60 -22.30 1.34
N ASP A 97 4.47 -22.11 2.33
CA ASP A 97 4.08 -21.98 3.74
C ASP A 97 3.29 -20.69 3.98
N TRP A 98 3.69 -19.58 3.36
CA TRP A 98 2.94 -18.34 3.46
C TRP A 98 1.53 -18.49 2.86
N VAL A 99 1.43 -19.11 1.68
CA VAL A 99 0.13 -19.41 1.02
C VAL A 99 -0.75 -20.27 1.92
N ALA A 100 -0.18 -21.32 2.54
CA ALA A 100 -0.89 -22.22 3.43
C ALA A 100 -1.39 -21.53 4.71
N ARG A 101 -0.54 -20.76 5.40
CA ARG A 101 -0.91 -20.06 6.65
C ARG A 101 -2.00 -19.01 6.44
N ASN A 102 -2.04 -18.39 5.27
CA ASN A 102 -3.09 -17.44 4.91
C ASN A 102 -4.34 -18.12 4.33
N ASN A 103 -4.39 -19.46 4.31
CA ASN A 103 -5.49 -20.26 3.79
C ASN A 103 -5.89 -19.87 2.35
N ILE A 104 -4.91 -19.54 1.52
CA ILE A 104 -5.16 -19.11 0.14
C ILE A 104 -5.38 -20.34 -0.73
N ALA A 105 -6.53 -20.38 -1.39
CA ALA A 105 -6.93 -21.46 -2.30
C ALA A 105 -7.59 -20.88 -3.56
N VAL A 106 -7.53 -21.64 -4.65
CA VAL A 106 -8.27 -21.32 -5.88
C VAL A 106 -9.78 -21.28 -5.58
N GLY A 107 -10.46 -20.25 -6.08
CA GLY A 107 -11.86 -19.95 -5.81
C GLY A 107 -12.09 -19.07 -4.58
N ASN A 108 -11.08 -18.84 -3.74
CA ASN A 108 -11.20 -17.86 -2.66
C ASN A 108 -11.45 -16.47 -3.25
N THR A 109 -12.36 -15.73 -2.62
CA THR A 109 -12.66 -14.35 -2.97
C THR A 109 -12.36 -13.43 -1.80
N TYR A 110 -11.62 -12.36 -2.08
CA TYR A 110 -11.25 -11.33 -1.12
C TYR A 110 -11.92 -10.01 -1.52
N GLY A 111 -12.24 -9.16 -0.53
CA GLY A 111 -12.41 -7.73 -0.81
C GLY A 111 -11.11 -7.19 -1.40
N ALA A 112 -11.19 -6.30 -2.38
CA ALA A 112 -10.00 -5.83 -3.06
C ALA A 112 -10.13 -4.37 -3.50
N ILE A 113 -8.98 -3.72 -3.60
CA ILE A 113 -8.89 -2.33 -4.04
C ILE A 113 -7.85 -2.24 -5.14
N ARG A 114 -8.27 -1.79 -6.32
CA ARG A 114 -7.37 -1.34 -7.40
C ARG A 114 -7.05 0.12 -7.15
N SER A 115 -5.79 0.44 -6.90
CA SER A 115 -5.31 1.80 -6.71
C SER A 115 -4.52 2.24 -7.94
N GLU A 116 -4.94 3.32 -8.57
CA GLU A 116 -4.31 3.88 -9.77
C GLU A 116 -3.64 5.21 -9.45
N GLU A 117 -2.34 5.35 -9.71
CA GLU A 117 -1.59 6.55 -9.40
C GLU A 117 -2.18 7.76 -10.13
N THR A 118 -2.48 8.84 -9.41
CA THR A 118 -2.93 10.12 -9.97
C THR A 118 -1.81 11.15 -10.04
N GLU A 119 -0.86 11.10 -9.11
CA GLU A 119 0.25 12.04 -8.98
C GLU A 119 1.46 11.33 -8.35
N GLY A 120 2.67 11.58 -8.86
CA GLY A 120 3.91 10.94 -8.40
C GLY A 120 4.70 10.28 -9.53
N THR A 121 5.60 9.37 -9.14
CA THR A 121 6.35 8.47 -10.06
C THR A 121 6.43 7.04 -9.49
N CYS A 122 5.41 6.63 -8.73
CA CYS A 122 5.29 5.31 -8.13
C CYS A 122 4.76 4.26 -9.15
N THR A 123 4.49 3.05 -8.66
CA THR A 123 3.85 1.99 -9.43
C THR A 123 2.48 2.46 -9.95
N PRO A 124 2.22 2.41 -11.28
CA PRO A 124 1.00 2.98 -11.86
C PRO A 124 -0.30 2.37 -11.33
N VAL A 125 -0.33 1.04 -11.15
CA VAL A 125 -1.48 0.33 -10.59
C VAL A 125 -1.01 -0.68 -9.55
N VAL A 126 -1.63 -0.64 -8.37
CA VAL A 126 -1.41 -1.61 -7.30
C VAL A 126 -2.73 -2.20 -6.84
N PHE A 127 -2.72 -3.46 -6.44
CA PHE A 127 -3.88 -4.14 -5.88
C PHE A 127 -3.63 -4.45 -4.42
N SER A 128 -4.64 -4.25 -3.58
CA SER A 128 -4.65 -4.69 -2.19
C SER A 128 -5.80 -5.67 -2.00
N LEU A 129 -5.53 -6.80 -1.36
CA LEU A 129 -6.52 -7.83 -1.05
C LEU A 129 -6.76 -7.85 0.45
N ASP A 130 -8.01 -7.69 0.87
CA ASP A 130 -8.38 -7.60 2.27
C ASP A 130 -8.00 -8.88 3.02
N GLY A 131 -7.35 -8.71 4.17
CA GLY A 131 -6.90 -9.82 5.02
C GLY A 131 -5.61 -10.50 4.55
N LEU A 132 -5.00 -10.05 3.44
CA LEU A 132 -3.68 -10.49 3.01
C LEU A 132 -2.68 -9.35 3.20
N ASP A 133 -1.76 -9.51 4.15
CA ASP A 133 -0.65 -8.59 4.31
C ASP A 133 0.42 -8.87 3.24
N ALA A 134 0.59 -7.93 2.31
CA ALA A 134 1.59 -8.03 1.26
C ALA A 134 3.01 -7.65 1.75
N ALA A 135 3.19 -7.07 2.93
CA ALA A 135 4.49 -6.68 3.46
C ALA A 135 4.68 -7.04 4.95
N PRO A 136 4.46 -8.31 5.35
CA PRO A 136 4.60 -8.71 6.74
C PRO A 136 6.08 -8.74 7.16
N GLU A 137 6.35 -8.64 8.47
CA GLU A 137 7.71 -8.62 9.02
C GLU A 137 8.54 -9.87 8.66
N GLU A 138 7.89 -11.02 8.52
CA GLU A 138 8.49 -12.28 8.06
C GLU A 138 7.79 -12.79 6.79
N TYR A 139 8.02 -12.11 5.65
CA TYR A 139 7.25 -12.36 4.42
C TYR A 139 7.59 -13.64 3.66
N CYS A 140 8.81 -14.16 3.78
CA CYS A 140 9.19 -15.40 3.11
C CYS A 140 9.31 -16.64 4.01
N LYS A 141 9.04 -16.52 5.31
CA LYS A 141 9.13 -17.62 6.27
C LYS A 141 7.76 -17.99 6.77
#